data_AF-A0A6G3PHF3-F1
#
_entry.id   AF-A0A6G3PHF3-F1
#
_cell.length_a   1.000
_cell.length_b   1.000
_cell.length_c   1.000
_cell.angle_alpha   90.00
_cell.angle_beta   90.00
_cell.angle_gamma   90.00
#
_symmetry.space_group_name_H-M   'P 1'
#
loop_
_entity.id
_entity.type
_entity.pdbx_description
1 polymer ?
#
loop_
_entity_poly.entity_id
_entity_poly.type
_entity_poly.pdbx_seq_one_letter_code
_entity_poly.pdbx_strand_id
1 'polypeptide(L)'
;AAARDTVERVREAAGRLTAAEAADALAAVERYEAARDDLLAGTGPDLTGYEGGLCDLYHHYRTLSPADVRWLRDRLADPSTDIQGIAFCLELLYAHGEAGRDDLEALLPRWKKELTKQYRTTYTEWRHPLTTLTCLALDLEHPATADLLAWWAKPKPLWKNPVRLLTHLGAPDEAKAAELWEFIVSDGHDTGHLMTWVLLRARLDATHPLHVAERLIGDPAVREYVLHRVLIGVADPAQPLWHYAIDPRSHSWWRRAQEVADDPRLTDAARAIGLKAARDHHILRYPAQVRPVLTAGELAEARAWAEARADRPAAG
;
A
#
# COMPACT_ATOMS: atom_id res chain seq x y z
N ALA A 1 3.57 14.57 11.63
CA ALA A 1 5.04 14.50 11.69
C ALA A 1 5.59 14.88 13.06
N ALA A 2 5.39 16.12 13.53
CA ALA A 2 5.94 16.60 14.81
C ALA A 2 5.59 15.71 16.03
N ALA A 3 4.34 15.28 16.20
CA ALA A 3 3.94 14.49 17.37
C ALA A 3 4.50 13.05 17.39
N ARG A 4 4.66 12.39 16.23
CA ARG A 4 5.26 11.05 16.13
C ARG A 4 6.76 11.11 16.37
N ASP A 5 7.40 12.10 15.78
CA ASP A 5 8.80 12.44 16.01
C ASP A 5 9.02 12.81 17.49
N THR A 6 8.03 13.40 18.16
CA THR A 6 8.04 13.60 19.62
C THR A 6 7.86 12.29 20.39
N VAL A 7 6.96 11.38 20.01
CA VAL A 7 6.78 10.08 20.67
C VAL A 7 8.02 9.21 20.56
N GLU A 8 8.61 9.10 19.37
CA GLU A 8 9.86 8.35 19.17
C GLU A 8 11.01 8.98 19.95
N ARG A 9 11.12 10.32 19.97
CA ARG A 9 12.09 11.02 20.82
C ARG A 9 11.84 10.80 22.32
N VAL A 10 10.59 10.74 22.77
CA VAL A 10 10.25 10.46 24.18
C VAL A 10 10.62 9.02 24.54
N ARG A 11 10.34 8.06 23.66
CA ARG A 11 10.78 6.66 23.83
C ARG A 11 12.30 6.54 23.86
N GLU A 12 13.02 7.23 22.98
CA GLU A 12 14.48 7.23 22.95
C GLU A 12 15.09 7.93 24.19
N ALA A 13 14.47 9.02 24.65
CA ALA A 13 14.90 9.75 25.83
C ALA A 13 14.62 8.98 27.13
N ALA A 14 13.58 8.15 27.17
CA ALA A 14 13.23 7.34 28.34
C ALA A 14 14.37 6.41 28.78
N GLY A 15 15.20 5.93 27.85
CA GLY A 15 16.39 5.13 28.16
C GLY A 15 17.49 5.86 28.93
N ARG A 16 17.37 7.19 29.12
CA ARG A 16 18.32 8.04 29.86
C ARG A 16 17.76 8.55 31.20
N LEU A 17 16.53 8.17 31.55
CA LEU A 17 15.84 8.59 32.77
C LEU A 17 16.00 7.56 33.89
N THR A 18 15.62 7.94 35.12
CA THR A 18 15.51 6.97 36.21
C THR A 18 14.36 5.98 35.94
N ALA A 19 14.38 4.80 36.57
CA ALA A 19 13.39 3.75 36.30
C ALA A 19 11.93 4.22 36.49
N ALA A 20 11.66 5.08 37.49
CA ALA A 20 10.33 5.62 37.74
C ALA A 20 9.91 6.64 36.66
N GLU A 21 10.81 7.55 36.30
CA GLU A 21 10.55 8.58 35.27
C GLU A 21 10.42 7.97 33.86
N ALA A 22 11.21 6.93 33.56
CA ALA A 22 11.08 6.17 32.32
C ALA A 22 9.73 5.45 32.23
N ALA A 23 9.28 4.82 33.32
CA ALA A 23 7.99 4.16 33.39
C ALA A 23 6.83 5.15 33.18
N ASP A 24 6.87 6.31 33.84
CA ASP A 24 5.86 7.36 33.68
C ASP A 24 5.84 7.94 32.25
N ALA A 25 7.01 8.17 31.64
CA ALA A 25 7.12 8.67 30.27
C ALA A 25 6.57 7.66 29.24
N LEU A 26 6.88 6.38 29.40
CA LEU A 26 6.37 5.31 28.53
C LEU A 26 4.86 5.12 28.71
N ALA A 27 4.35 5.15 29.95
CA ALA A 27 2.90 5.09 30.21
C ALA A 27 2.15 6.31 29.65
N ALA A 28 2.79 7.48 29.60
CA ALA A 28 2.22 8.66 28.92
C ALA A 28 2.19 8.49 27.39
N VAL A 29 3.24 7.89 26.80
CA VAL A 29 3.26 7.53 25.38
C VAL A 29 2.16 6.52 25.06
N GLU A 30 2.00 5.48 25.88
CA GLU A 30 0.94 4.47 25.69
C GLU A 30 -0.46 5.10 25.77
N ARG A 31 -0.70 5.98 26.74
CA ARG A 31 -1.97 6.74 26.82
C ARG A 31 -2.18 7.64 25.60
N TYR A 32 -1.13 8.30 25.12
CA TYR A 32 -1.21 9.10 23.90
C TYR A 32 -1.54 8.21 22.70
N GLU A 33 -0.81 7.11 22.47
CA GLU A 33 -1.06 6.21 21.35
C GLU A 33 -2.45 5.58 21.40
N ALA A 34 -2.93 5.21 22.59
CA ALA A 34 -4.27 4.68 22.78
C ALA A 34 -5.38 5.70 22.46
N ALA A 35 -5.13 7.00 22.68
CA ALA A 35 -6.08 8.08 22.39
C ALA A 35 -5.79 8.80 21.07
N ARG A 36 -4.68 8.49 20.40
CA ARG A 36 -4.13 9.28 19.29
C ARG A 36 -5.09 9.34 18.12
N ASP A 37 -5.62 8.19 17.74
CA ASP A 37 -6.44 8.08 16.54
C ASP A 37 -7.76 8.86 16.73
N ASP A 38 -8.33 8.86 17.93
CA ASP A 38 -9.48 9.71 18.30
C ASP A 38 -9.13 11.20 18.33
N LEU A 39 -7.95 11.56 18.87
CA LEU A 39 -7.48 12.95 18.94
C LEU A 39 -7.14 13.54 17.56
N LEU A 40 -6.69 12.69 16.63
CA LEU A 40 -6.33 13.09 15.27
C LEU A 40 -7.49 12.95 14.27
N ALA A 41 -8.61 12.36 14.69
CA ALA A 41 -9.77 12.13 13.84
C ALA A 41 -10.25 13.47 13.22
N GLY A 42 -10.22 13.56 11.90
CA GLY A 42 -10.61 14.78 11.17
C GLY A 42 -9.61 15.94 11.21
N THR A 43 -8.43 15.76 11.81
CA THR A 43 -7.27 16.67 11.66
C THR A 43 -6.20 15.96 10.85
N GLY A 44 -6.45 15.79 9.54
CA GLY A 44 -5.51 15.06 8.69
C GLY A 44 -4.16 15.76 8.52
N PRO A 45 -3.20 15.09 7.86
CA PRO A 45 -1.82 15.54 7.82
C PRO A 45 -1.62 16.82 7.02
N ASP A 46 -0.43 17.43 7.18
CA ASP A 46 0.06 18.43 6.24
C ASP A 46 0.32 17.79 4.87
N LEU A 47 -0.59 18.05 3.92
CA LEU A 47 -0.54 17.52 2.56
C LEU A 47 0.57 18.15 1.71
N THR A 48 1.11 19.31 2.14
CA THR A 48 2.20 20.02 1.44
C THR A 48 3.58 19.59 1.92
N GLY A 49 3.63 18.74 2.95
CA GLY A 49 4.85 18.21 3.52
C GLY A 49 5.59 17.25 2.57
N TYR A 50 6.71 16.75 3.07
CA TYR A 50 7.51 15.75 2.36
C TYR A 50 6.71 14.46 2.10
N GLU A 51 6.73 13.98 0.85
CA GLU A 51 5.98 12.79 0.39
C GLU A 51 6.25 11.55 1.25
N GLY A 52 7.50 11.31 1.65
CA GLY A 52 7.84 10.18 2.52
C GLY A 52 7.18 10.28 3.91
N GLY A 53 7.02 11.49 4.43
CA GLY A 53 6.28 11.71 5.69
C GLY A 53 4.78 11.45 5.55
N LEU A 54 4.19 11.66 4.37
CA LEU A 54 2.83 11.24 4.07
C LEU A 54 2.73 9.73 3.91
N CYS A 55 3.73 9.07 3.31
CA CYS A 55 3.78 7.61 3.24
C CYS A 55 3.75 6.98 4.64
N ASP A 56 4.57 7.50 5.57
CA ASP A 56 4.61 7.01 6.95
C ASP A 56 3.26 7.15 7.69
N LEU A 57 2.48 8.17 7.33
CA LEU A 57 1.16 8.45 7.90
C LEU A 57 0.04 7.70 7.19
N TYR A 58 0.23 7.29 5.94
CA TYR A 58 -0.76 6.56 5.16
C TYR A 58 -1.24 5.31 5.91
N HIS A 59 -0.33 4.61 6.58
CA HIS A 59 -0.69 3.43 7.38
C HIS A 59 -1.65 3.69 8.54
N HIS A 60 -1.77 4.93 9.03
CA HIS A 60 -2.78 5.27 10.04
C HIS A 60 -4.20 5.24 9.46
N TYR A 61 -4.31 5.45 8.15
CA TYR A 61 -5.59 5.44 7.43
C TYR A 61 -5.97 4.05 6.92
N ARG A 62 -5.35 2.97 7.43
CA ARG A 62 -5.79 1.58 7.18
C ARG A 62 -7.24 1.33 7.59
N THR A 63 -7.80 2.18 8.42
CA THR A 63 -9.24 2.26 8.65
C THR A 63 -9.60 3.74 8.66
N LEU A 64 -10.67 4.11 7.96
CA LEU A 64 -11.15 5.49 7.92
C LEU A 64 -12.29 5.64 8.92
N SER A 65 -12.17 6.57 9.85
CA SER A 65 -13.31 7.02 10.64
C SER A 65 -14.21 7.94 9.79
N PRO A 66 -15.48 8.16 10.17
CA PRO A 66 -16.32 9.15 9.51
C PRO A 66 -15.73 10.56 9.51
N ALA A 67 -14.90 10.91 10.50
CA ALA A 67 -14.21 12.20 10.55
C ALA A 67 -13.08 12.28 9.52
N ASP A 68 -12.34 11.19 9.31
CA ASP A 68 -11.31 11.11 8.27
C ASP A 68 -11.93 11.23 6.89
N VAL A 69 -13.02 10.51 6.62
CA VAL A 69 -13.75 10.61 5.34
C VAL A 69 -14.16 12.05 5.06
N ARG A 70 -14.76 12.74 6.04
CA ARG A 70 -15.13 14.16 5.89
C ARG A 70 -13.92 15.03 5.60
N TRP A 71 -12.84 14.88 6.36
CA TRP A 71 -11.62 15.67 6.14
C TRP A 71 -11.02 15.43 4.75
N LEU A 72 -10.97 14.18 4.29
CA LEU A 72 -10.45 13.82 2.96
C LEU A 72 -11.30 14.47 1.86
N ARG A 73 -12.64 14.45 1.98
CA ARG A 73 -13.56 15.10 1.03
C ARG A 73 -13.41 16.61 1.04
N ASP A 74 -13.31 17.22 2.22
CA ASP A 74 -13.07 18.67 2.35
C ASP A 74 -11.78 19.09 1.65
N ARG A 75 -10.72 18.27 1.74
CA ARG A 75 -9.46 18.50 1.03
C ARG A 75 -9.57 18.30 -0.47
N LEU A 76 -10.34 17.32 -0.95
CA LEU A 76 -10.57 17.17 -2.40
C LEU A 76 -11.35 18.34 -3.00
N ALA A 77 -12.34 18.87 -2.27
CA ALA A 77 -13.14 20.00 -2.72
C ALA A 77 -12.38 21.34 -2.69
N ASP A 78 -11.34 21.45 -1.86
CA ASP A 78 -10.53 22.65 -1.72
C ASP A 78 -9.69 22.94 -2.99
N PRO A 79 -9.91 24.07 -3.68
CA PRO A 79 -9.15 24.46 -4.87
C PRO A 79 -7.65 24.66 -4.63
N SER A 80 -7.24 24.84 -3.37
CA SER A 80 -5.84 25.03 -2.99
C SER A 80 -5.07 23.72 -2.79
N THR A 81 -5.76 22.59 -2.64
CA THR A 81 -5.11 21.28 -2.50
C THR A 81 -4.35 20.95 -3.79
N ASP A 82 -3.05 20.68 -3.66
CA ASP A 82 -2.18 20.38 -4.79
C ASP A 82 -2.33 18.94 -5.29
N ILE A 83 -1.55 18.57 -6.31
CA ILE A 83 -1.63 17.25 -6.93
C ILE A 83 -1.26 16.12 -5.95
N GLN A 84 -0.33 16.35 -5.02
CA GLN A 84 0.07 15.36 -4.01
C GLN A 84 -1.06 15.16 -2.99
N GLY A 85 -1.63 16.24 -2.48
CA GLY A 85 -2.78 16.18 -1.56
C GLY A 85 -3.98 15.51 -2.19
N ILE A 86 -4.29 15.80 -3.46
CA ILE A 86 -5.36 15.12 -4.20
C ILE A 86 -5.04 13.63 -4.35
N ALA A 87 -3.81 13.26 -4.69
CA ALA A 87 -3.41 11.86 -4.82
C ALA A 87 -3.59 11.07 -3.52
N PHE A 88 -3.11 11.63 -2.41
CA PHE A 88 -3.26 11.05 -1.08
C PHE A 88 -4.74 10.88 -0.69
N CYS A 89 -5.53 11.95 -0.82
CA CYS A 89 -6.92 11.94 -0.36
C CYS A 89 -7.81 11.05 -1.23
N LEU A 90 -7.68 11.15 -2.55
CA LEU A 90 -8.50 10.38 -3.48
C LEU A 90 -8.17 8.89 -3.41
N GLU A 91 -6.89 8.52 -3.28
CA GLU A 91 -6.52 7.12 -3.15
C GLU A 91 -7.07 6.49 -1.88
N LEU A 92 -6.99 7.19 -0.74
CA LEU A 92 -7.56 6.69 0.51
C LEU A 92 -9.07 6.49 0.40
N LEU A 93 -9.81 7.48 -0.12
CA LEU A 93 -11.25 7.32 -0.31
C LEU A 93 -11.56 6.15 -1.26
N TYR A 94 -10.82 6.04 -2.37
CA TYR A 94 -11.08 5.00 -3.37
C TYR A 94 -10.72 3.59 -2.87
N ALA A 95 -9.57 3.41 -2.22
CA ALA A 95 -9.13 2.12 -1.69
C ALA A 95 -10.06 1.58 -0.59
N HIS A 96 -10.73 2.48 0.14
CA HIS A 96 -11.70 2.13 1.18
C HIS A 96 -13.15 2.02 0.67
N GLY A 97 -13.40 2.23 -0.62
CA GLY A 97 -14.78 2.20 -1.17
C GLY A 97 -15.65 3.39 -0.75
N GLU A 98 -15.03 4.46 -0.25
CA GLU A 98 -15.69 5.68 0.22
C GLU A 98 -15.78 6.77 -0.86
N ALA A 99 -14.99 6.66 -1.94
CA ALA A 99 -15.04 7.60 -3.05
C ALA A 99 -16.35 7.45 -3.86
N GLY A 100 -17.02 8.56 -4.12
CA GLY A 100 -18.30 8.60 -4.82
C GLY A 100 -18.35 9.58 -5.99
N ARG A 101 -19.57 9.77 -6.51
CA ARG A 101 -19.84 10.70 -7.63
C ARG A 101 -19.46 12.13 -7.28
N ASP A 102 -19.77 12.59 -6.07
CA ASP A 102 -19.48 13.96 -5.63
C ASP A 102 -17.96 14.23 -5.60
N ASP A 103 -17.16 13.25 -5.15
CA ASP A 103 -15.70 13.33 -5.13
C ASP A 103 -15.12 13.43 -6.55
N LEU A 104 -15.70 12.67 -7.48
CA LEU A 104 -15.35 12.75 -8.90
C LEU A 104 -15.71 14.13 -9.47
N GLU A 105 -16.93 14.59 -9.25
CA GLU A 105 -17.45 15.87 -9.76
C GLU A 105 -16.66 17.06 -9.22
N ALA A 106 -16.19 17.02 -7.97
CA ALA A 106 -15.33 18.04 -7.39
C ALA A 106 -13.97 18.17 -8.13
N LEU A 107 -13.44 17.06 -8.65
CA LEU A 107 -12.14 17.04 -9.34
C LEU A 107 -12.23 17.27 -10.85
N LEU A 108 -13.40 17.04 -11.47
CA LEU A 108 -13.57 17.20 -12.92
C LEU A 108 -13.20 18.59 -13.46
N PRO A 109 -13.53 19.72 -12.80
CA PRO A 109 -13.14 21.05 -13.30
C PRO A 109 -11.61 21.23 -13.41
N ARG A 110 -10.84 20.47 -12.63
CA ARG A 110 -9.38 20.61 -12.49
C ARG A 110 -8.60 19.58 -13.28
N TRP A 111 -9.23 18.47 -13.70
CA TRP A 111 -8.50 17.29 -14.21
C TRP A 111 -7.60 17.60 -15.42
N LYS A 112 -8.11 18.33 -16.42
CA LYS A 112 -7.35 18.65 -17.66
C LYS A 112 -6.14 19.57 -17.43
N LYS A 113 -6.19 20.43 -16.42
CA LYS A 113 -5.16 21.46 -16.17
C LYS A 113 -4.15 21.00 -15.12
N GLU A 114 -4.60 20.26 -14.13
CA GLU A 114 -3.79 19.94 -12.95
C GLU A 114 -3.42 18.46 -12.94
N LEU A 115 -4.39 17.56 -13.08
CA LEU A 115 -4.16 16.13 -12.95
C LEU A 115 -3.50 15.49 -14.17
N THR A 116 -3.33 16.21 -15.29
CA THR A 116 -2.53 15.73 -16.44
C THR A 116 -1.05 16.08 -16.32
N LYS A 117 -0.61 16.72 -15.24
CA LYS A 117 0.81 17.01 -15.00
C LYS A 117 1.52 15.75 -14.56
N GLN A 118 2.80 15.64 -14.89
CA GLN A 118 3.62 14.54 -14.38
C GLN A 118 3.75 14.69 -12.87
N TYR A 119 3.21 13.73 -12.15
CA TYR A 119 3.49 13.50 -10.74
C TYR A 119 4.03 12.09 -10.61
N ARG A 120 5.33 11.97 -10.36
CA ARG A 120 5.90 10.67 -10.05
C ARG A 120 5.48 10.35 -8.63
N THR A 121 4.41 9.58 -8.48
CA THR A 121 4.17 8.97 -7.18
C THR A 121 5.34 8.06 -6.87
N THR A 122 5.68 8.01 -5.60
CA THR A 122 6.32 6.83 -5.05
C THR A 122 5.40 5.64 -5.34
N TYR A 123 5.91 4.57 -5.97
CA TYR A 123 5.18 3.31 -6.16
C TYR A 123 4.93 2.60 -4.81
N THR A 124 4.81 3.35 -3.72
CA THR A 124 4.83 2.86 -2.36
C THR A 124 3.43 2.86 -1.79
N GLU A 125 2.66 3.96 -1.81
CA GLU A 125 1.38 4.00 -1.09
C GLU A 125 0.16 4.41 -1.93
N TRP A 126 0.32 5.32 -2.91
CA TRP A 126 -0.80 5.75 -3.75
C TRP A 126 -0.44 5.91 -5.22
N ARG A 127 -1.49 5.85 -6.04
CA ARG A 127 -1.42 6.00 -7.50
C ARG A 127 -1.46 7.47 -7.88
N HIS A 128 -1.10 7.73 -9.13
CA HIS A 128 -1.31 9.01 -9.75
C HIS A 128 -2.80 9.41 -9.64
N PRO A 129 -3.16 10.65 -9.23
CA PRO A 129 -4.55 11.00 -8.94
C PRO A 129 -5.46 10.87 -10.17
N LEU A 130 -4.95 11.19 -11.38
CA LEU A 130 -5.69 10.95 -12.61
C LEU A 130 -5.99 9.47 -12.87
N THR A 131 -5.10 8.56 -12.47
CA THR A 131 -5.36 7.11 -12.56
C THR A 131 -6.53 6.75 -11.65
N THR A 132 -6.47 7.15 -10.37
CA THR A 132 -7.53 6.88 -9.40
C THR A 132 -8.86 7.50 -9.79
N LEU A 133 -8.87 8.75 -10.28
CA LEU A 133 -10.06 9.43 -10.81
C LEU A 133 -10.65 8.67 -12.01
N THR A 134 -9.81 8.11 -12.87
CA THR A 134 -10.27 7.32 -14.03
C THR A 134 -10.86 5.99 -13.59
N CYS A 135 -10.25 5.31 -12.62
CA CYS A 135 -10.82 4.10 -12.04
C CYS A 135 -12.19 4.38 -11.41
N LEU A 136 -12.31 5.44 -10.62
CA LEU A 136 -13.57 5.88 -10.03
C LEU A 136 -14.64 6.19 -11.09
N ALA A 137 -14.26 6.90 -12.16
CA ALA A 137 -15.17 7.19 -13.27
C ALA A 137 -15.68 5.92 -13.97
N LEU A 138 -14.80 4.93 -14.14
CA LEU A 138 -15.14 3.63 -14.71
C LEU A 138 -16.11 2.86 -13.80
N ASP A 139 -15.80 2.74 -12.51
CA ASP A 139 -16.62 2.01 -11.53
C ASP A 139 -18.01 2.63 -11.35
N LEU A 140 -18.12 3.97 -11.48
CA LEU A 140 -19.37 4.70 -11.37
C LEU A 140 -20.15 4.81 -12.70
N GLU A 141 -19.63 4.24 -13.78
CA GLU A 141 -20.16 4.40 -15.15
C GLU A 141 -20.39 5.88 -15.52
N HIS A 142 -19.49 6.76 -15.09
CA HIS A 142 -19.65 8.19 -15.24
C HIS A 142 -19.43 8.64 -16.70
N PRO A 143 -20.20 9.60 -17.25
CA PRO A 143 -20.02 10.09 -18.62
C PRO A 143 -18.61 10.63 -18.92
N ALA A 144 -17.91 11.15 -17.90
CA ALA A 144 -16.54 11.63 -18.01
C ALA A 144 -15.52 10.54 -18.39
N THR A 145 -15.86 9.26 -18.24
CA THR A 145 -15.02 8.12 -18.62
C THR A 145 -14.55 8.21 -20.06
N ALA A 146 -15.42 8.61 -21.00
CA ALA A 146 -15.06 8.75 -22.41
C ALA A 146 -13.91 9.75 -22.61
N ASP A 147 -14.02 10.90 -21.95
CA ASP A 147 -13.04 12.00 -22.01
C ASP A 147 -11.70 11.62 -21.35
N LEU A 148 -11.76 10.93 -20.21
CA LEU A 148 -10.58 10.44 -19.47
C LEU A 148 -9.84 9.36 -20.28
N LEU A 149 -10.55 8.34 -20.79
CA LEU A 149 -9.96 7.29 -21.62
C LEU A 149 -9.39 7.85 -22.93
N ALA A 150 -10.09 8.80 -23.57
CA ALA A 150 -9.58 9.49 -24.74
C ALA A 150 -8.28 10.26 -24.45
N TRP A 151 -8.13 10.83 -23.25
CA TRP A 151 -6.86 11.42 -22.83
C TRP A 151 -5.77 10.35 -22.68
N TRP A 152 -6.06 9.22 -22.02
CA TRP A 152 -5.12 8.11 -21.84
C TRP A 152 -4.65 7.48 -23.15
N ALA A 153 -5.51 7.41 -24.16
CA ALA A 153 -5.17 6.85 -25.47
C ALA A 153 -4.17 7.70 -26.29
N LYS A 154 -4.02 9.00 -25.99
CA LYS A 154 -3.07 9.87 -26.71
C LYS A 154 -1.62 9.35 -26.58
N PRO A 155 -0.76 9.44 -27.60
CA PRO A 155 0.62 8.95 -27.51
C PRO A 155 1.53 9.83 -26.62
N LYS A 156 1.10 11.03 -26.28
CA LYS A 156 1.82 11.97 -25.41
C LYS A 156 0.90 12.44 -24.27
N PRO A 157 1.48 12.83 -23.13
CA PRO A 157 2.90 12.78 -22.78
C PRO A 157 3.39 11.36 -22.45
N LEU A 158 4.69 11.07 -22.66
CA LEU A 158 5.24 9.71 -22.50
C LEU A 158 5.22 9.19 -21.06
N TRP A 159 5.23 10.09 -20.06
CA TRP A 159 5.27 9.69 -18.65
C TRP A 159 4.08 8.81 -18.25
N LYS A 160 2.96 8.91 -18.98
CA LYS A 160 1.72 8.23 -18.63
C LYS A 160 1.69 6.76 -19.06
N ASN A 161 2.61 6.31 -19.92
CA ASN A 161 2.58 4.96 -20.48
C ASN A 161 2.55 3.86 -19.41
N PRO A 162 3.42 3.89 -18.38
CA PRO A 162 3.40 2.85 -17.34
C PRO A 162 2.15 2.92 -16.46
N VAL A 163 1.67 4.13 -16.15
CA VAL A 163 0.56 4.34 -15.20
C VAL A 163 -0.83 4.24 -15.85
N ARG A 164 -0.93 4.27 -17.18
CA ARG A 164 -2.18 4.05 -17.92
C ARG A 164 -2.77 2.68 -17.62
N LEU A 165 -1.94 1.65 -17.61
CA LEU A 165 -2.39 0.26 -17.40
C LEU A 165 -3.02 0.06 -16.02
N LEU A 166 -2.75 0.95 -15.08
CA LEU A 166 -3.31 0.91 -13.73
C LEU A 166 -4.79 1.33 -13.69
N THR A 167 -5.25 2.03 -14.74
CA THR A 167 -6.68 2.35 -14.91
C THR A 167 -7.52 1.10 -15.12
N HIS A 168 -6.91 -0.03 -15.49
CA HIS A 168 -7.60 -1.30 -15.69
C HIS A 168 -8.19 -1.89 -14.41
N LEU A 169 -7.75 -1.42 -13.24
CA LEU A 169 -8.35 -1.79 -11.96
C LEU A 169 -9.79 -1.29 -11.81
N GLY A 170 -10.17 -0.22 -12.51
CA GLY A 170 -11.54 0.29 -12.54
C GLY A 170 -12.38 -0.42 -13.60
N ALA A 171 -13.58 -0.85 -13.20
CA ALA A 171 -14.50 -1.70 -13.95
C ALA A 171 -13.73 -2.83 -14.67
N PRO A 172 -13.09 -3.74 -13.93
CA PRO A 172 -12.21 -4.74 -14.52
C PRO A 172 -13.00 -5.62 -15.50
N ASP A 173 -12.34 -6.01 -16.59
CA ASP A 173 -12.90 -6.94 -17.58
C ASP A 173 -11.81 -7.86 -18.14
N GLU A 174 -12.23 -8.92 -18.84
CA GLU A 174 -11.33 -9.93 -19.41
C GLU A 174 -10.37 -9.35 -20.47
N ALA A 175 -10.80 -8.33 -21.24
CA ALA A 175 -9.96 -7.72 -22.27
C ALA A 175 -8.82 -6.89 -21.65
N LYS A 176 -9.11 -6.11 -20.60
CA LYS A 176 -8.12 -5.38 -19.81
C LYS A 176 -7.16 -6.32 -19.08
N ALA A 177 -7.66 -7.44 -18.57
CA ALA A 177 -6.82 -8.47 -17.96
C ALA A 177 -5.82 -9.06 -18.97
N ALA A 178 -6.28 -9.33 -20.20
CA ALA A 178 -5.44 -9.82 -21.28
C ALA A 178 -4.40 -8.78 -21.73
N GLU A 179 -4.81 -7.52 -21.94
CA GLU A 179 -3.88 -6.42 -22.31
C GLU A 179 -2.77 -6.25 -21.26
N LEU A 180 -3.14 -6.28 -19.97
CA LEU A 180 -2.15 -6.17 -18.89
C LEU A 180 -1.22 -7.40 -18.83
N TRP A 181 -1.74 -8.61 -19.10
CA TRP A 181 -0.91 -9.82 -19.19
C TRP A 181 0.08 -9.74 -20.35
N GLU A 182 -0.35 -9.31 -21.53
CA GLU A 182 0.52 -9.11 -22.70
C GLU A 182 1.69 -8.16 -22.38
N PHE A 183 1.42 -7.10 -21.61
CA PHE A 183 2.46 -6.18 -21.15
C PHE A 183 3.42 -6.83 -20.13
N ILE A 184 2.91 -7.68 -19.24
CA ILE A 184 3.73 -8.43 -18.28
C ILE A 184 4.68 -9.37 -19.03
N VAL A 185 4.17 -10.15 -19.98
CA VAL A 185 5.03 -11.10 -20.71
C VAL A 185 5.99 -10.44 -21.70
N SER A 186 5.82 -9.14 -22.01
CA SER A 186 6.70 -8.40 -22.93
C SER A 186 8.03 -7.94 -22.31
N ASP A 187 8.35 -8.38 -21.09
CA ASP A 187 9.55 -8.02 -20.30
C ASP A 187 9.67 -6.52 -19.94
N GLY A 188 8.62 -5.73 -20.21
CA GLY A 188 8.56 -4.28 -19.95
C GLY A 188 7.96 -3.91 -18.59
N HIS A 189 7.63 -4.90 -17.76
CA HIS A 189 6.86 -4.73 -16.53
C HIS A 189 7.74 -4.62 -15.28
N ASP A 190 7.19 -4.01 -14.23
CA ASP A 190 7.74 -4.05 -12.87
C ASP A 190 6.84 -4.87 -11.92
N THR A 191 7.25 -4.96 -10.65
CA THR A 191 6.45 -5.67 -9.62
C THR A 191 5.04 -5.08 -9.44
N GLY A 192 4.88 -3.77 -9.65
CA GLY A 192 3.60 -3.08 -9.56
C GLY A 192 2.61 -3.53 -10.64
N HIS A 193 3.06 -3.71 -11.89
CA HIS A 193 2.19 -4.21 -12.96
C HIS A 193 1.72 -5.66 -12.72
N LEU A 194 2.61 -6.56 -12.28
CA LEU A 194 2.20 -7.93 -11.95
C LEU A 194 1.21 -7.95 -10.78
N MET A 195 1.47 -7.16 -9.73
CA MET A 195 0.54 -7.02 -8.61
C MET A 195 -0.82 -6.46 -9.06
N THR A 196 -0.82 -5.45 -9.94
CA THR A 196 -2.03 -4.89 -10.54
C THR A 196 -2.84 -5.98 -11.24
N TRP A 197 -2.17 -6.84 -12.02
CA TRP A 197 -2.82 -7.96 -12.70
C TRP A 197 -3.40 -8.98 -11.74
N VAL A 198 -2.65 -9.36 -10.70
CA VAL A 198 -3.11 -10.28 -9.66
C VAL A 198 -4.37 -9.75 -8.97
N LEU A 199 -4.37 -8.47 -8.59
CA LEU A 199 -5.51 -7.81 -7.95
C LEU A 199 -6.72 -7.69 -8.89
N LEU A 200 -6.48 -7.35 -10.17
CA LEU A 200 -7.50 -7.28 -11.20
C LEU A 200 -8.16 -8.66 -11.39
N ARG A 201 -7.37 -9.73 -11.58
CA ARG A 201 -7.86 -11.10 -11.70
C ARG A 201 -8.61 -11.56 -10.46
N ALA A 202 -8.12 -11.23 -9.27
CA ALA A 202 -8.79 -11.60 -8.02
C ALA A 202 -10.21 -11.02 -7.95
N ARG A 203 -10.40 -9.79 -8.42
CA ARG A 203 -11.73 -9.15 -8.52
C ARG A 203 -12.63 -9.81 -9.55
N LEU A 204 -12.11 -10.08 -10.75
CA LEU A 204 -12.86 -10.77 -11.82
C LEU A 204 -13.31 -12.17 -11.39
N ASP A 205 -12.41 -12.90 -10.75
CA ASP A 205 -12.64 -14.27 -10.29
C ASP A 205 -13.40 -14.34 -8.95
N ALA A 206 -13.68 -13.18 -8.32
CA ALA A 206 -14.23 -13.07 -6.96
C ALA A 206 -13.49 -13.95 -5.93
N THR A 207 -12.15 -13.90 -5.94
CA THR A 207 -11.27 -14.75 -5.11
C THR A 207 -10.23 -13.93 -4.34
N HIS A 208 -9.54 -14.57 -3.40
CA HIS A 208 -8.45 -13.94 -2.66
C HIS A 208 -7.22 -13.77 -3.57
N PRO A 209 -6.54 -12.60 -3.57
CA PRO A 209 -5.36 -12.35 -4.40
C PRO A 209 -4.23 -13.37 -4.28
N LEU A 210 -4.01 -13.93 -3.08
CA LEU A 210 -3.02 -14.98 -2.86
C LEU A 210 -3.27 -16.23 -3.72
N HIS A 211 -4.53 -16.62 -3.94
CA HIS A 211 -4.86 -17.76 -4.79
C HIS A 211 -4.62 -17.49 -6.27
N VAL A 212 -4.66 -16.24 -6.70
CA VAL A 212 -4.24 -15.86 -8.05
C VAL A 212 -2.72 -15.91 -8.16
N ALA A 213 -2.01 -15.33 -7.17
CA ALA A 213 -0.56 -15.26 -7.17
C ALA A 213 0.10 -16.65 -7.11
N GLU A 214 -0.37 -17.57 -6.27
CA GLU A 214 0.24 -18.91 -6.15
C GLU A 214 0.14 -19.74 -7.44
N ARG A 215 -0.89 -19.51 -8.27
CA ARG A 215 -1.05 -20.20 -9.56
C ARG A 215 0.04 -19.83 -10.57
N LEU A 216 0.74 -18.71 -10.35
CA LEU A 216 1.85 -18.26 -11.20
C LEU A 216 3.19 -18.90 -10.80
N ILE A 217 3.24 -19.70 -9.73
CA ILE A 217 4.48 -20.38 -9.31
C ILE A 217 4.91 -21.36 -10.40
N GLY A 218 6.12 -21.17 -10.92
CA GLY A 218 6.69 -21.97 -12.00
C GLY A 218 6.29 -21.51 -13.41
N ASP A 219 5.54 -20.42 -13.55
CA ASP A 219 5.24 -19.84 -14.87
C ASP A 219 6.52 -19.25 -15.50
N PRO A 220 6.95 -19.72 -16.69
CA PRO A 220 8.18 -19.25 -17.32
C PRO A 220 8.12 -17.79 -17.77
N ALA A 221 6.92 -17.20 -17.91
CA ALA A 221 6.74 -15.80 -18.27
C ALA A 221 6.89 -14.85 -17.07
N VAL A 222 6.89 -15.38 -15.85
CA VAL A 222 6.99 -14.58 -14.62
C VAL A 222 8.34 -14.79 -13.96
N ARG A 223 9.06 -13.69 -13.73
CA ARG A 223 10.34 -13.73 -13.00
C ARG A 223 10.08 -14.13 -11.55
N GLU A 224 10.71 -15.20 -11.09
CA GLU A 224 10.53 -15.78 -9.75
C GLU A 224 10.67 -14.73 -8.63
N TYR A 225 11.73 -13.92 -8.67
CA TYR A 225 11.94 -12.88 -7.65
C TYR A 225 10.83 -11.82 -7.62
N VAL A 226 10.17 -11.55 -8.75
CA VAL A 226 9.02 -10.62 -8.83
C VAL A 226 7.80 -11.30 -8.24
N LEU A 227 7.55 -12.57 -8.57
CA LEU A 227 6.43 -13.31 -8.02
C LEU A 227 6.50 -13.43 -6.50
N HIS A 228 7.67 -13.75 -5.94
CA HIS A 228 7.84 -13.86 -4.47
C HIS A 228 7.43 -12.56 -3.79
N ARG A 229 7.82 -11.43 -4.38
CA ARG A 229 7.46 -10.09 -3.91
C ARG A 229 5.96 -9.81 -4.04
N VAL A 230 5.33 -10.19 -5.16
CA VAL A 230 3.88 -10.04 -5.33
C VAL A 230 3.11 -10.91 -4.33
N LEU A 231 3.52 -12.16 -4.11
CA LEU A 231 2.88 -13.08 -3.19
C LEU A 231 2.85 -12.52 -1.76
N ILE A 232 3.97 -11.99 -1.26
CA ILE A 232 4.00 -11.35 0.07
C ILE A 232 3.25 -10.01 0.04
N GLY A 233 3.37 -9.25 -1.05
CA GLY A 233 2.65 -8.01 -1.25
C GLY A 233 1.15 -8.21 -1.03
N VAL A 234 0.52 -9.07 -1.85
CA VAL A 234 -0.93 -9.29 -1.91
C VAL A 234 -1.55 -10.05 -0.72
N ALA A 235 -0.74 -10.39 0.30
CA ALA A 235 -1.21 -11.05 1.51
C ALA A 235 -2.14 -10.16 2.36
N ASP A 236 -1.89 -8.84 2.38
CA ASP A 236 -2.72 -7.86 3.07
C ASP A 236 -3.87 -7.42 2.13
N PRO A 237 -5.11 -7.88 2.35
CA PRO A 237 -6.24 -7.52 1.47
C PRO A 237 -6.67 -6.05 1.64
N ALA A 238 -6.26 -5.38 2.73
CA ALA A 238 -6.61 -3.99 3.04
C ALA A 238 -5.54 -3.00 2.53
N GLN A 239 -4.48 -3.46 1.89
CA GLN A 239 -3.45 -2.57 1.36
C GLN A 239 -3.94 -1.82 0.10
N PRO A 240 -3.34 -0.67 -0.23
CA PRO A 240 -3.58 0.00 -1.49
C PRO A 240 -3.23 -0.89 -2.68
N LEU A 241 -3.99 -0.76 -3.76
CA LEU A 241 -3.95 -1.62 -4.95
C LEU A 241 -2.66 -1.52 -5.78
N TRP A 242 -1.68 -0.77 -5.28
CA TRP A 242 -0.45 -0.37 -5.92
C TRP A 242 0.74 -0.35 -4.95
N HIS A 243 0.54 -0.78 -3.69
CA HIS A 243 1.53 -0.63 -2.64
C HIS A 243 2.70 -1.62 -2.74
N TYR A 244 3.90 -1.08 -2.89
CA TYR A 244 5.17 -1.79 -2.77
C TYR A 244 6.02 -1.12 -1.68
N ALA A 245 5.81 -1.45 -0.40
CA ALA A 245 6.87 -1.27 0.60
C ALA A 245 7.61 -2.60 0.78
N ILE A 246 8.48 -2.94 -0.19
CA ILE A 246 9.52 -3.96 0.01
C ILE A 246 10.69 -3.29 0.67
N ASP A 247 10.43 -2.82 1.89
CA ASP A 247 11.49 -2.54 2.81
C ASP A 247 11.72 -3.82 3.61
N PRO A 248 12.85 -4.54 3.39
CA PRO A 248 13.19 -5.71 4.17
C PRO A 248 13.48 -5.38 5.66
N ARG A 249 13.40 -4.10 6.04
CA ARG A 249 13.48 -3.57 7.41
C ARG A 249 12.10 -3.23 7.99
N SER A 250 11.01 -3.41 7.25
CA SER A 250 9.66 -3.09 7.70
C SER A 250 9.01 -4.23 8.46
N HIS A 251 8.30 -3.89 9.54
CA HIS A 251 7.48 -4.83 10.30
C HIS A 251 6.29 -5.36 9.50
N SER A 252 5.69 -4.54 8.62
CA SER A 252 4.54 -4.97 7.82
C SER A 252 4.93 -6.06 6.83
N TRP A 253 6.12 -5.95 6.24
CA TRP A 253 6.64 -6.93 5.30
C TRP A 253 6.88 -8.29 5.97
N TRP A 254 7.46 -8.28 7.18
CA TRP A 254 7.61 -9.49 7.98
C TRP A 254 6.28 -10.17 8.29
N ARG A 255 5.28 -9.42 8.78
CA ARG A 255 3.96 -9.97 9.13
C ARG A 255 3.29 -10.64 7.93
N ARG A 256 3.33 -10.00 6.76
CA ARG A 256 2.81 -10.57 5.52
C ARG A 256 3.54 -11.86 5.12
N ALA A 257 4.85 -11.92 5.31
CA ALA A 257 5.61 -13.14 5.07
C ALA A 257 5.20 -14.28 6.01
N GLN A 258 4.91 -13.98 7.29
CA GLN A 258 4.36 -14.95 8.23
C GLN A 258 2.96 -15.41 7.82
N GLU A 259 2.09 -14.48 7.41
CA GLU A 259 0.73 -14.80 6.92
C GLU A 259 0.77 -15.77 5.74
N VAL A 260 1.62 -15.52 4.74
CA VAL A 260 1.80 -16.45 3.61
C VAL A 260 2.37 -17.80 4.07
N ALA A 261 3.33 -17.81 4.99
CA ALA A 261 3.94 -19.04 5.49
C ALA A 261 2.97 -19.92 6.30
N ASP A 262 2.00 -19.29 6.97
CA ASP A 262 1.07 -19.93 7.88
C ASP A 262 -0.33 -20.15 7.31
N ASP A 263 -0.66 -19.60 6.12
CA ASP A 263 -1.98 -19.78 5.52
C ASP A 263 -2.20 -21.25 5.10
N PRO A 264 -3.11 -21.98 5.76
CA PRO A 264 -3.34 -23.39 5.47
C PRO A 264 -4.00 -23.61 4.10
N ARG A 265 -4.57 -22.57 3.49
CA ARG A 265 -5.26 -22.63 2.19
C ARG A 265 -4.29 -22.57 1.02
N LEU A 266 -3.04 -22.17 1.26
CA LEU A 266 -1.99 -22.09 0.24
C LEU A 266 -1.29 -23.42 0.02
N THR A 267 -0.76 -23.60 -1.19
CA THR A 267 0.14 -24.70 -1.53
C THR A 267 1.43 -24.69 -0.72
N ASP A 268 2.07 -25.86 -0.59
CA ASP A 268 3.38 -25.98 0.08
C ASP A 268 4.45 -25.08 -0.55
N ALA A 269 4.42 -24.92 -1.88
CA ALA A 269 5.34 -24.05 -2.60
C ALA A 269 5.16 -22.58 -2.19
N ALA A 270 3.91 -22.09 -2.17
CA ALA A 270 3.61 -20.72 -1.73
C ALA A 270 4.00 -20.49 -0.26
N ARG A 271 3.68 -21.43 0.64
CA ARG A 271 4.09 -21.37 2.04
C ARG A 271 5.61 -21.38 2.21
N ALA A 272 6.32 -22.17 1.41
CA ALA A 272 7.78 -22.23 1.42
C ALA A 272 8.42 -20.90 0.98
N ILE A 273 7.80 -20.18 0.03
CA ILE A 273 8.19 -18.81 -0.34
C ILE A 273 7.99 -17.85 0.83
N GLY A 274 6.82 -17.90 1.48
CA GLY A 274 6.53 -17.14 2.70
C GLY A 274 7.57 -17.37 3.79
N LEU A 275 7.88 -18.63 4.07
CA LEU A 275 8.85 -19.04 5.08
C LEU A 275 10.27 -18.57 4.73
N LYS A 276 10.65 -18.65 3.45
CA LYS A 276 11.94 -18.12 2.96
C LYS A 276 12.01 -16.60 3.17
N ALA A 277 11.00 -15.87 2.72
CA ALA A 277 10.92 -14.42 2.85
C ALA A 277 10.98 -13.96 4.31
N ALA A 278 10.32 -14.70 5.20
CA ALA A 278 10.45 -14.51 6.63
C ALA A 278 11.90 -14.78 7.06
N ARG A 279 12.44 -15.99 6.92
CA ARG A 279 13.83 -16.32 7.37
C ARG A 279 14.92 -15.38 6.85
N ASP A 280 14.75 -14.82 5.66
CA ASP A 280 15.69 -13.87 5.04
C ASP A 280 15.55 -12.43 5.57
N HIS A 281 14.52 -12.12 6.35
CA HIS A 281 14.16 -10.78 6.81
C HIS A 281 15.15 -10.17 7.82
N HIS A 282 15.23 -8.83 7.85
CA HIS A 282 16.14 -8.13 8.77
C HIS A 282 15.75 -8.31 10.23
N ILE A 283 14.48 -8.55 10.56
CA ILE A 283 14.05 -8.84 11.95
C ILE A 283 14.87 -9.99 12.55
N LEU A 284 15.18 -11.02 11.76
CA LEU A 284 15.98 -12.15 12.24
C LEU A 284 17.48 -11.93 12.02
N ARG A 285 17.88 -11.44 10.84
CA ARG A 285 19.31 -11.35 10.44
C ARG A 285 20.02 -10.12 10.98
N TYR A 286 19.35 -8.98 10.99
CA TYR A 286 19.92 -7.66 11.29
C TYR A 286 18.93 -6.81 12.10
N PRO A 287 18.48 -7.24 13.30
CA PRO A 287 17.38 -6.60 14.02
C PRO A 287 17.62 -5.12 14.32
N ALA A 288 18.88 -4.71 14.51
CA ALA A 288 19.24 -3.30 14.74
C ALA A 288 18.95 -2.38 13.53
N GLN A 289 18.75 -2.94 12.33
CA GLN A 289 18.45 -2.19 11.11
C GLN A 289 16.94 -2.06 10.83
N VAL A 290 16.09 -2.74 11.60
CA VAL A 290 14.62 -2.67 11.47
C VAL A 290 14.11 -1.33 11.96
N ARG A 291 13.06 -0.81 11.31
CA ARG A 291 12.46 0.49 11.65
C ARG A 291 10.92 0.36 11.75
N PRO A 292 10.30 0.79 12.86
CA PRO A 292 10.94 1.21 14.12
C PRO A 292 11.76 0.07 14.77
N VAL A 293 12.66 0.40 15.71
CA VAL A 293 13.48 -0.61 16.40
C VAL A 293 12.58 -1.56 17.20
N LEU A 294 12.84 -2.86 17.11
CA LEU A 294 12.12 -3.88 17.87
C LEU A 294 12.43 -3.77 19.37
N THR A 295 11.41 -4.01 20.18
CA THR A 295 11.57 -4.36 21.58
C THR A 295 12.20 -5.75 21.72
N ALA A 296 12.76 -6.05 22.91
CA ALA A 296 13.30 -7.37 23.20
C ALA A 296 12.22 -8.48 23.13
N GLY A 297 10.97 -8.16 23.51
CA GLY A 297 9.84 -9.07 23.43
C GLY A 297 9.48 -9.42 21.98
N GLU A 298 9.31 -8.42 21.11
CA GLU A 298 9.00 -8.64 19.69
C GLU A 298 10.10 -9.44 18.98
N LEU A 299 11.38 -9.20 19.31
CA LEU A 299 12.48 -10.00 18.77
C LEU A 299 12.44 -11.46 19.26
N ALA A 300 12.11 -11.69 20.54
CA ALA A 300 11.97 -13.03 21.09
C ALA A 300 10.80 -13.79 20.44
N GLU A 301 9.67 -13.12 20.23
CA GLU A 301 8.50 -13.68 19.54
C GLU A 301 8.82 -14.03 18.08
N ALA A 302 9.51 -13.15 17.36
CA ALA A 302 9.92 -13.42 15.97
C ALA A 302 10.86 -14.64 15.88
N ARG A 303 11.80 -14.77 16.83
CA ARG A 303 12.69 -15.94 16.92
C ARG A 303 11.94 -17.21 17.26
N ALA A 304 11.07 -17.19 18.25
CA ALA A 304 10.25 -18.33 18.63
C ALA A 304 9.35 -18.81 17.47
N TRP A 305 8.75 -17.87 16.72
CA TRP A 305 7.97 -18.19 15.52
C TRP A 305 8.81 -18.92 14.47
N ALA A 306 10.05 -18.47 14.24
CA ALA A 306 10.97 -19.05 13.27
C ALA A 306 11.48 -20.43 13.72
N GLU A 307 11.81 -20.59 15.01
CA GLU A 307 12.24 -21.85 15.63
C GLU A 307 11.14 -22.91 15.57
N ALA A 308 9.89 -22.54 15.87
CA ALA A 308 8.73 -23.43 15.75
C ALA A 308 8.49 -23.96 14.32
N ARG A 309 9.16 -23.37 13.33
CA ARG A 309 9.08 -23.73 11.91
C ARG A 309 10.41 -24.18 11.35
N ALA A 310 11.44 -24.42 12.17
CA ALA A 310 12.79 -24.76 11.73
C ALA A 310 12.81 -25.97 10.76
N ASP A 311 12.01 -26.99 11.06
CA ASP A 311 11.96 -28.23 10.29
C ASP A 311 11.17 -28.13 8.97
N ARG A 312 10.49 -27.01 8.72
CA ARG A 312 9.75 -26.80 7.47
C ARG A 312 10.70 -26.40 6.33
N PRO A 313 10.54 -26.98 5.13
CA PRO A 313 11.33 -26.60 3.96
C PRO A 313 10.97 -25.18 3.50
N ALA A 314 11.99 -24.38 3.22
CA ALA A 314 11.85 -23.08 2.56
C ALA A 314 12.12 -23.25 1.05
N ALA A 315 11.60 -22.34 0.22
CA ALA A 315 11.91 -22.35 -1.21
C ALA A 315 13.42 -22.18 -1.45
N GLY A 316 13.92 -22.78 -2.53
CA GLY A 316 15.33 -22.73 -2.96
C GLY A 316 15.77 -21.34 -3.40
#